data_AF-A0AAU6JQ69-F1
#
_entry.id   AF-A0AAU6JQ69-F1
#
_cell.length_a   1.000
_cell.length_b   1.000
_cell.length_c   1.000
_cell.angle_alpha   90.00
_cell.angle_beta   90.00
_cell.angle_gamma   90.00
#
_symmetry.space_group_name_H-M   'P 1'
#
loop_
_entity.id
_entity.type
_entity.pdbx_description
1 polymer ?
#
loop_
_entity_poly.entity_id
_entity_poly.type
_entity_poly.pdbx_seq_one_letter_code
_entity_poly.pdbx_strand_id
1 'polypeptide(L)'
;MVMLPPDDAVDYLFDVSDAVDVPVVVRSTGKLRRPAEAQWKNAVDPWTAVGQLPGDGLYLATTTWRQILQAATGVGRDLAPWLRKTPWLAVNEFIARVAPLQAYLCMKKVPGPGHAAGRRLFVSAVYQHGTERSAHSAFGYHLGMTMAQWACVGMSGLGSTRHIEAGGPNGNQRFLDASLRLPDLWGTHPSPRLPWLVEAKAGRHLGKGRLKDGKVQLDGGSDLMTVPHRQVLCGTSLPDRKRWEDDHLFMTMDTTSITPPPPGGALPPLGPPPDGGSAPLPPGGGDSGALPPLGPPPDGAEDHIAEDVEALLTVARSQLMAYQAIAFGAVEDLRLIPVSRARSARFRHRTGSLTPVERDEPTREIRYRLRSESVTGEAALRARGDASDFIAARLPGTGVHLGMSRRLFAACAALHQAQSEMPASESLFPPDLGRPRHRVDDEEREEFSRVTRRAYYEQEEERGPRLRADVRHGFAQADEWSWSDLLPGRQVEVSLEDSEASQLLEGTTAETYLAIEHTEPVLANARERR
;
A
#
# COMPACT_ATOMS: atom_id res chain seq x y z
N MET A 1 -16.62 -19.83 -34.90
CA MET A 1 -15.56 -18.79 -34.95
C MET A 1 -16.19 -17.53 -34.40
N VAL A 2 -15.96 -17.22 -33.12
CA VAL A 2 -16.53 -16.03 -32.48
C VAL A 2 -15.39 -15.30 -31.76
N MET A 3 -15.32 -14.01 -32.07
CA MET A 3 -14.25 -13.05 -31.84
C MET A 3 -13.61 -13.11 -30.45
N LEU A 4 -12.27 -13.07 -30.46
CA LEU A 4 -11.45 -12.64 -29.34
C LEU A 4 -11.67 -11.14 -29.08
N PRO A 5 -11.60 -10.68 -27.82
CA PRO A 5 -11.60 -9.25 -27.51
C PRO A 5 -10.32 -8.57 -28.05
N PRO A 6 -10.38 -7.28 -28.44
CA PRO A 6 -9.25 -6.55 -29.01
C PRO A 6 -8.14 -6.21 -27.99
N ASP A 7 -6.96 -5.83 -28.48
CA ASP A 7 -5.71 -5.58 -27.72
C ASP A 7 -5.78 -4.41 -26.70
N ASP A 8 -6.92 -3.74 -26.61
CA ASP A 8 -7.28 -2.65 -25.70
C ASP A 8 -8.46 -2.99 -24.78
N ALA A 9 -8.77 -4.27 -24.58
CA ALA A 9 -9.84 -4.74 -23.69
C ALA A 9 -9.58 -4.33 -22.22
N VAL A 10 -10.13 -3.17 -21.87
CA VAL A 10 -10.05 -2.54 -20.55
C VAL A 10 -10.65 -3.46 -19.46
N ASP A 11 -9.96 -3.54 -18.31
CA ASP A 11 -10.16 -4.44 -17.15
C ASP A 11 -11.56 -4.37 -16.47
N TYR A 12 -12.68 -4.71 -17.12
CA TYR A 12 -14.01 -4.48 -16.51
C TYR A 12 -14.96 -5.66 -16.40
N LEU A 13 -14.47 -6.89 -16.41
CA LEU A 13 -15.28 -8.03 -15.98
C LEU A 13 -14.64 -8.62 -14.74
N PHE A 14 -14.93 -8.07 -13.56
CA PHE A 14 -14.54 -8.65 -12.26
C PHE A 14 -15.51 -9.75 -11.83
N ASP A 15 -15.52 -10.90 -12.52
CA ASP A 15 -16.13 -12.12 -12.02
C ASP A 15 -15.21 -12.83 -11.01
N VAL A 16 -15.09 -12.27 -9.80
CA VAL A 16 -14.50 -12.95 -8.64
C VAL A 16 -15.44 -12.78 -7.45
N SER A 17 -15.50 -13.79 -6.58
CA SER A 17 -16.48 -13.81 -5.50
C SER A 17 -16.26 -12.74 -4.42
N ASP A 18 -15.14 -12.02 -4.45
CA ASP A 18 -14.83 -10.88 -3.59
C ASP A 18 -14.82 -9.52 -4.31
N ALA A 19 -15.28 -9.45 -5.57
CA ALA A 19 -15.37 -8.20 -6.30
C ALA A 19 -16.37 -7.22 -5.64
N VAL A 20 -16.00 -5.95 -5.62
CA VAL A 20 -16.76 -4.88 -4.96
C VAL A 20 -16.62 -3.57 -5.71
N ASP A 21 -17.71 -2.81 -5.76
CA ASP A 21 -17.78 -1.49 -6.36
C ASP A 21 -17.70 -0.41 -5.28
N VAL A 22 -16.80 0.55 -5.47
CA VAL A 22 -16.64 1.73 -4.61
C VAL A 22 -16.93 2.98 -5.45
N PRO A 23 -18.02 3.71 -5.18
CA PRO A 23 -18.26 4.99 -5.84
C PRO A 23 -17.22 6.03 -5.41
N VAL A 24 -16.60 6.70 -6.37
CA VAL A 24 -15.57 7.72 -6.17
C VAL A 24 -15.94 8.99 -6.93
N VAL A 25 -16.09 10.10 -6.19
CA VAL A 25 -16.29 11.43 -6.77
C VAL A 25 -14.93 12.11 -6.87
N VAL A 26 -14.39 12.21 -8.07
CA VAL A 26 -13.12 12.91 -8.33
C VAL A 26 -13.43 14.36 -8.71
N ARG A 27 -12.71 15.30 -8.12
CA ARG A 27 -12.93 16.73 -8.34
C ARG A 27 -11.68 17.55 -8.11
N SER A 28 -11.61 18.69 -8.76
CA SER A 28 -10.54 19.66 -8.53
C SER A 28 -10.70 20.30 -7.14
N THR A 29 -9.59 20.41 -6.40
CA THR A 29 -9.52 21.06 -5.07
C THR A 29 -10.13 22.46 -5.12
N GLY A 30 -11.25 22.62 -4.44
CA GLY A 30 -12.01 23.88 -4.41
C GLY A 30 -13.44 23.68 -3.94
N LYS A 31 -13.99 22.48 -4.16
CA LYS A 31 -15.32 22.08 -3.70
C LYS A 31 -15.24 21.30 -2.39
N LEU A 32 -14.61 21.84 -1.35
CA LEU A 32 -14.39 21.21 -0.03
C LEU A 32 -15.70 21.03 0.80
N ARG A 33 -16.64 20.27 0.27
CA ARG A 33 -17.92 19.92 0.89
C ARG A 33 -18.27 18.48 0.55
N ARG A 34 -19.15 17.85 1.34
CA ARG A 34 -19.72 16.56 0.96
C ARG A 34 -20.42 16.68 -0.41
N PRO A 35 -20.19 15.77 -1.37
CA PRO A 35 -20.95 15.73 -2.61
C PRO A 35 -22.45 15.53 -2.32
N ALA A 36 -23.30 16.04 -3.21
CA ALA A 36 -24.73 15.78 -3.13
C ALA A 36 -25.01 14.28 -3.31
N GLU A 37 -26.09 13.78 -2.72
CA GLU A 37 -26.46 12.35 -2.75
C GLU A 37 -26.50 11.77 -4.16
N ALA A 38 -27.11 12.50 -5.10
CA ALA A 38 -27.20 12.10 -6.49
C ALA A 38 -25.83 11.87 -7.16
N GLN A 39 -24.78 12.59 -6.74
CA GLN A 39 -23.46 12.48 -7.39
C GLN A 39 -22.81 11.12 -7.17
N TRP A 40 -22.82 10.62 -5.93
CA TRP A 40 -22.18 9.34 -5.63
C TRP A 40 -23.12 8.14 -5.82
N LYS A 41 -24.43 8.32 -5.74
CA LYS A 41 -25.40 7.25 -6.05
C LYS A 41 -25.48 6.93 -7.53
N ASN A 42 -25.35 7.96 -8.38
CA ASN A 42 -25.44 7.83 -9.84
C ASN A 42 -24.06 7.65 -10.49
N ALA A 43 -23.01 7.38 -9.71
CA ALA A 43 -21.71 7.02 -10.27
C ALA A 43 -21.85 5.70 -11.03
N VAL A 44 -21.61 5.77 -12.34
CA VAL A 44 -21.73 4.64 -13.28
C VAL A 44 -20.55 4.55 -14.23
N ASP A 45 -19.70 5.56 -14.31
CA ASP A 45 -18.57 5.54 -15.22
C ASP A 45 -17.48 4.63 -14.65
N PRO A 46 -16.92 3.69 -15.41
CA PRO A 46 -15.84 2.83 -14.92
C PRO A 46 -14.58 3.66 -14.65
N TRP A 47 -13.73 3.17 -13.74
CA TRP A 47 -12.43 3.80 -13.48
C TRP A 47 -11.50 3.65 -14.70
N THR A 48 -11.26 4.73 -15.43
CA THR A 48 -10.74 4.75 -16.82
C THR A 48 -9.55 3.83 -17.12
N ALA A 49 -8.59 3.72 -16.22
CA ALA A 49 -7.51 2.74 -16.28
C ALA A 49 -6.88 2.59 -14.90
N VAL A 50 -6.58 1.35 -14.49
CA VAL A 50 -5.78 1.10 -13.28
C VAL A 50 -4.39 1.71 -13.49
N GLY A 51 -3.91 2.45 -12.50
CA GLY A 51 -2.62 3.12 -12.57
C GLY A 51 -2.68 4.56 -13.08
N GLN A 52 -3.88 5.09 -13.33
CA GLN A 52 -4.08 6.47 -13.75
C GLN A 52 -5.14 7.16 -12.88
N LEU A 53 -4.85 8.39 -12.45
CA LEU A 53 -5.86 9.24 -11.84
C LEU A 53 -6.75 9.86 -12.95
N PRO A 54 -8.07 9.60 -12.94
CA PRO A 54 -8.97 10.20 -13.90
C PRO A 54 -9.20 11.70 -13.60
N GLY A 55 -9.82 12.40 -14.56
CA GLY A 55 -10.25 13.79 -14.37
C GLY A 55 -11.45 13.93 -13.42
N ASP A 56 -11.98 15.15 -13.29
CA ASP A 56 -13.20 15.41 -12.53
C ASP A 56 -14.37 14.56 -13.07
N GLY A 57 -15.03 13.79 -12.19
CA GLY A 57 -16.06 12.84 -12.61
C GLY A 57 -16.68 12.00 -11.49
N LEU A 58 -17.63 11.14 -11.86
CA LEU A 58 -18.40 10.27 -10.97
C LEU A 58 -18.13 8.80 -11.33
N TYR A 59 -17.14 8.21 -10.69
CA TYR A 59 -16.64 6.89 -11.07
C TYR A 59 -17.21 5.80 -10.16
N LEU A 60 -17.51 4.65 -10.75
CA LEU A 60 -17.77 3.41 -10.06
C LEU A 60 -16.51 2.54 -10.19
N ALA A 61 -15.63 2.63 -9.20
CA ALA A 61 -14.38 1.89 -9.20
C ALA A 61 -14.61 0.44 -8.75
N THR A 62 -14.53 -0.50 -9.67
CA THR A 62 -14.61 -1.93 -9.36
C THR A 62 -13.24 -2.46 -8.96
N THR A 63 -13.18 -3.16 -7.84
CA THR A 63 -11.98 -3.71 -7.21
C THR A 63 -12.31 -5.03 -6.49
N THR A 64 -11.42 -5.53 -5.66
CA THR A 64 -11.64 -6.74 -4.84
C THR A 64 -11.47 -6.45 -3.35
N TRP A 65 -12.13 -7.23 -2.49
CA TRP A 65 -11.94 -7.12 -1.04
C TRP A 65 -10.48 -7.33 -0.63
N ARG A 66 -9.81 -8.31 -1.26
CA ARG A 66 -8.39 -8.56 -1.03
C ARG A 66 -7.51 -7.36 -1.40
N GLN A 67 -7.86 -6.57 -2.43
CA GLN A 67 -7.14 -5.33 -2.77
C GLN A 67 -7.28 -4.26 -1.68
N ILE A 68 -8.46 -4.16 -1.07
CA ILE A 68 -8.69 -3.24 0.06
C ILE A 68 -7.93 -3.71 1.31
N LEU A 69 -7.90 -5.02 1.59
CA LEU A 69 -7.11 -5.57 2.70
C LEU A 69 -5.60 -5.40 2.47
N GLN A 70 -5.12 -5.54 1.24
CA GLN A 70 -3.72 -5.23 0.90
C GLN A 70 -3.38 -3.76 1.15
N ALA A 71 -4.32 -2.85 0.90
CA ALA A 71 -4.11 -1.46 1.26
C ALA A 71 -4.02 -1.31 2.79
N ALA A 72 -4.88 -2.00 3.55
CA ALA A 72 -4.89 -1.97 5.00
C ALA A 72 -3.60 -2.52 5.63
N THR A 73 -2.96 -3.51 5.02
CA THR A 73 -1.69 -4.07 5.51
C THR A 73 -0.53 -3.08 5.34
N GLY A 74 -0.60 -2.21 4.33
CA GLY A 74 0.45 -1.23 4.00
C GLY A 74 0.38 0.11 4.71
N VAL A 75 -0.70 0.44 5.45
CA VAL A 75 -0.86 1.74 6.12
C VAL A 75 -1.39 1.64 7.53
N GLY A 76 -1.12 2.67 8.33
CA GLY A 76 -1.37 2.73 9.76
C GLY A 76 -0.21 3.45 10.41
N ARG A 77 -0.32 3.80 11.69
CA ARG A 77 0.76 4.52 12.37
C ARG A 77 2.10 3.82 12.15
N ASP A 78 3.13 4.61 11.90
CA ASP A 78 4.46 4.04 11.75
C ASP A 78 4.96 3.49 13.09
N LEU A 79 5.29 2.20 13.08
CA LEU A 79 5.77 1.42 14.21
C LEU A 79 7.19 0.88 13.98
N ALA A 80 7.88 1.28 12.91
CA ALA A 80 9.23 0.82 12.60
C ALA A 80 10.22 0.95 13.77
N PRO A 81 10.23 2.06 14.56
CA PRO A 81 11.12 2.17 15.72
C PRO A 81 10.91 1.07 16.78
N TRP A 82 9.68 0.58 16.91
CA TRP A 82 9.26 -0.42 17.89
C TRP A 82 9.47 -1.85 17.39
N LEU A 83 9.01 -2.12 16.16
CA LEU A 83 9.03 -3.46 15.58
C LEU A 83 10.45 -3.94 15.28
N ARG A 84 11.43 -3.05 15.11
CA ARG A 84 12.85 -3.46 15.02
C ARG A 84 13.38 -4.15 16.28
N LYS A 85 12.76 -3.89 17.45
CA LYS A 85 13.12 -4.50 18.75
C LYS A 85 12.12 -5.54 19.22
N THR A 86 10.87 -5.43 18.77
CA THR A 86 9.77 -6.33 19.16
C THR A 86 9.03 -6.88 17.93
N PRO A 87 9.72 -7.54 16.99
CA PRO A 87 9.16 -7.87 15.67
C PRO A 87 7.97 -8.83 15.75
N TRP A 88 7.85 -9.63 16.81
CA TRP A 88 6.71 -10.53 17.03
C TRP A 88 5.36 -9.79 17.17
N LEU A 89 5.37 -8.48 17.52
CA LEU A 89 4.15 -7.66 17.61
C LEU A 89 3.57 -7.31 16.23
N ALA A 90 4.27 -7.57 15.13
CA ALA A 90 3.79 -7.31 13.78
C ALA A 90 2.45 -8.03 13.49
N VAL A 91 2.26 -9.26 14.02
CA VAL A 91 1.00 -9.99 13.89
C VAL A 91 -0.15 -9.25 14.57
N ASN A 92 0.07 -8.73 15.78
CA ASN A 92 -0.95 -7.99 16.53
C ASN A 92 -1.33 -6.69 15.81
N GLU A 93 -0.36 -6.01 15.21
CA GLU A 93 -0.62 -4.81 14.41
C GLU A 93 -1.44 -5.15 13.17
N PHE A 94 -1.15 -6.24 12.46
CA PHE A 94 -1.99 -6.67 11.34
C PHE A 94 -3.42 -6.97 11.77
N ILE A 95 -3.61 -7.67 12.89
CA ILE A 95 -4.93 -7.94 13.46
C ILE A 95 -5.66 -6.62 13.74
N ALA A 96 -4.98 -5.65 14.35
CA ALA A 96 -5.55 -4.33 14.65
C ALA A 96 -5.96 -3.55 13.40
N ARG A 97 -5.29 -3.75 12.26
CA ARG A 97 -5.64 -3.10 10.97
C ARG A 97 -6.77 -3.81 10.24
N VAL A 98 -6.76 -5.15 10.24
CA VAL A 98 -7.64 -5.98 9.41
C VAL A 98 -8.96 -6.31 10.10
N ALA A 99 -8.93 -6.78 11.35
CA ALA A 99 -10.12 -7.25 12.05
C ALA A 99 -11.23 -6.20 12.16
N PRO A 100 -10.95 -4.90 12.41
CA PRO A 100 -12.02 -3.89 12.42
C PRO A 100 -12.70 -3.71 11.06
N LEU A 101 -11.97 -3.81 9.94
CA LEU A 101 -12.56 -3.75 8.61
C LEU A 101 -13.54 -4.90 8.39
N GLN A 102 -13.16 -6.11 8.81
CA GLN A 102 -13.98 -7.30 8.70
C GLN A 102 -15.21 -7.27 9.63
N ALA A 103 -15.05 -6.75 10.85
CA ALA A 103 -16.13 -6.67 11.82
C ALA A 103 -17.16 -5.57 11.50
N TYR A 104 -16.70 -4.44 10.96
CA TYR A 104 -17.50 -3.22 10.84
C TYR A 104 -18.04 -2.94 9.45
N LEU A 105 -17.57 -3.66 8.43
CA LEU A 105 -18.10 -3.56 7.08
C LEU A 105 -18.80 -4.86 6.67
N CYS A 106 -19.73 -4.74 5.74
CA CYS A 106 -20.32 -5.88 5.06
C CYS A 106 -20.55 -5.56 3.59
N MET A 107 -20.59 -6.60 2.76
CA MET A 107 -20.87 -6.46 1.35
C MET A 107 -22.33 -6.80 1.06
N LYS A 108 -23.04 -5.93 0.34
CA LYS A 108 -24.43 -6.18 -0.10
C LYS A 108 -24.56 -6.01 -1.60
N LYS A 109 -25.50 -6.75 -2.19
CA LYS A 109 -25.86 -6.60 -3.60
C LYS A 109 -26.54 -5.25 -3.82
N VAL A 110 -26.09 -4.54 -4.86
CA VAL A 110 -26.66 -3.26 -5.30
C VAL A 110 -26.74 -3.28 -6.82
N PRO A 111 -27.90 -2.94 -7.42
CA PRO A 111 -28.00 -2.83 -8.87
C PRO A 111 -26.95 -1.88 -9.45
N GLY A 112 -26.37 -2.25 -10.58
CA GLY A 112 -25.33 -1.48 -11.24
C GLY A 112 -25.30 -1.72 -12.75
N PRO A 113 -24.49 -0.94 -13.48
CA PRO A 113 -24.25 -1.17 -14.90
C PRO A 113 -23.59 -2.54 -15.13
N GLY A 114 -23.66 -3.08 -16.36
CA GLY A 114 -23.20 -4.44 -16.65
C GLY A 114 -21.71 -4.73 -16.42
N HIS A 115 -20.87 -3.69 -16.27
CA HIS A 115 -19.46 -3.82 -15.94
C HIS A 115 -19.17 -3.82 -14.42
N ALA A 116 -20.16 -3.47 -13.60
CA ALA A 116 -20.00 -3.39 -12.15
C ALA A 116 -20.06 -4.79 -11.50
N ALA A 117 -19.40 -4.95 -10.36
CA ALA A 117 -19.48 -6.18 -9.56
C ALA A 117 -20.87 -6.43 -8.94
N GLY A 118 -21.74 -5.40 -8.95
CA GLY A 118 -23.10 -5.45 -8.42
C GLY A 118 -23.14 -5.53 -6.90
N ARG A 119 -22.07 -5.12 -6.23
CA ARG A 119 -21.88 -5.27 -4.78
C ARG A 119 -21.16 -4.06 -4.21
N ARG A 120 -21.62 -3.53 -3.08
CA ARG A 120 -21.04 -2.34 -2.43
C ARG A 120 -20.81 -2.59 -0.94
N LEU A 121 -19.93 -1.80 -0.34
CA LEU A 121 -19.63 -1.84 1.10
C LEU A 121 -20.62 -1.02 1.92
N PHE A 122 -21.17 -1.63 2.96
CA PHE A 122 -22.03 -1.03 3.96
C PHE A 122 -21.36 -1.15 5.33
N VAL A 123 -21.87 -0.40 6.31
CA VAL A 123 -21.50 -0.66 7.71
C VAL A 123 -22.32 -1.82 8.26
N SER A 124 -21.73 -2.60 9.16
CA SER A 124 -22.40 -3.72 9.81
C SER A 124 -23.26 -3.26 11.00
N ALA A 125 -24.13 -4.16 11.47
CA ALA A 125 -24.89 -3.94 12.70
C ALA A 125 -23.97 -3.79 13.93
N VAL A 126 -22.81 -4.46 13.93
CA VAL A 126 -21.80 -4.34 14.99
C VAL A 126 -21.28 -2.90 15.03
N TYR A 127 -20.88 -2.36 13.88
CA TYR A 127 -20.49 -0.95 13.80
C TYR A 127 -21.61 -0.02 14.27
N GLN A 128 -22.84 -0.31 13.88
CA GLN A 128 -23.95 0.60 14.17
C GLN A 128 -24.40 0.59 15.65
N HIS A 129 -24.41 -0.58 16.29
CA HIS A 129 -25.04 -0.76 17.60
C HIS A 129 -24.09 -1.24 18.69
N GLY A 130 -23.02 -1.96 18.34
CA GLY A 130 -22.12 -2.62 19.28
C GLY A 130 -20.80 -1.90 19.52
N THR A 131 -20.45 -0.90 18.71
CA THR A 131 -19.13 -0.26 18.75
C THR A 131 -19.09 0.93 19.73
N GLU A 132 -18.06 0.93 20.58
CA GLU A 132 -17.78 2.05 21.48
C GLU A 132 -17.32 3.31 20.72
N ARG A 133 -17.45 4.49 21.34
CA ARG A 133 -17.08 5.76 20.70
C ARG A 133 -15.58 5.86 20.34
N SER A 134 -14.71 5.33 21.20
CA SER A 134 -13.26 5.25 20.96
C SER A 134 -12.95 4.39 19.73
N ALA A 135 -13.55 3.19 19.66
CA ALA A 135 -13.41 2.28 18.54
C ALA A 135 -13.97 2.86 17.23
N HIS A 136 -15.04 3.65 17.29
CA HIS A 136 -15.54 4.40 16.14
C HIS A 136 -14.53 5.38 15.54
N SER A 137 -13.86 6.15 16.42
CA SER A 137 -12.84 7.12 16.00
C SER A 137 -11.61 6.42 15.42
N ALA A 138 -11.13 5.35 16.09
CA ALA A 138 -10.00 4.56 15.62
C ALA A 138 -10.29 3.91 14.27
N PHE A 139 -11.47 3.29 14.10
CA PHE A 139 -11.90 2.74 12.83
C PHE A 139 -11.97 3.80 11.73
N GLY A 140 -12.48 5.00 12.04
CA GLY A 140 -12.49 6.12 11.11
C GLY A 140 -11.09 6.42 10.60
N TYR A 141 -10.10 6.55 11.49
CA TYR A 141 -8.71 6.77 11.08
C TYR A 141 -8.18 5.64 10.19
N HIS A 142 -8.28 4.37 10.62
CA HIS A 142 -7.77 3.22 9.87
C HIS A 142 -8.44 3.06 8.50
N LEU A 143 -9.77 3.22 8.43
CA LEU A 143 -10.50 3.17 7.17
C LEU A 143 -10.10 4.31 6.24
N GLY A 144 -9.91 5.52 6.76
CA GLY A 144 -9.43 6.66 5.97
C GLY A 144 -8.11 6.37 5.31
N MET A 145 -7.12 5.95 6.10
CA MET A 145 -5.79 5.58 5.62
C MET A 145 -5.86 4.45 4.58
N THR A 146 -6.59 3.36 4.90
CA THR A 146 -6.76 2.20 4.02
C THR A 146 -7.33 2.60 2.67
N MET A 147 -8.41 3.37 2.66
CA MET A 147 -9.07 3.77 1.42
C MET A 147 -8.26 4.80 0.63
N ALA A 148 -7.53 5.70 1.31
CA ALA A 148 -6.60 6.60 0.65
C ALA A 148 -5.45 5.83 -0.03
N GLN A 149 -4.89 4.82 0.65
CA GLN A 149 -3.88 3.93 0.09
C GLN A 149 -4.42 3.17 -1.11
N TRP A 150 -5.61 2.57 -0.97
CA TRP A 150 -6.27 1.86 -2.06
C TRP A 150 -6.49 2.78 -3.27
N ALA A 151 -7.02 3.98 -3.07
CA ALA A 151 -7.33 4.90 -4.16
C ALA A 151 -6.06 5.44 -4.83
N CYS A 152 -5.05 5.86 -4.07
CA CYS A 152 -3.83 6.45 -4.60
C CYS A 152 -2.89 5.39 -5.20
N VAL A 153 -2.57 4.33 -4.44
CA VAL A 153 -1.62 3.30 -4.85
C VAL A 153 -2.31 2.25 -5.73
N GLY A 154 -3.38 1.63 -5.21
CA GLY A 154 -4.07 0.54 -5.90
C GLY A 154 -4.77 0.96 -7.19
N MET A 155 -5.47 2.09 -7.18
CA MET A 155 -6.29 2.52 -8.33
C MET A 155 -5.57 3.55 -9.21
N SER A 156 -4.87 4.52 -8.61
CA SER A 156 -4.30 5.66 -9.34
C SER A 156 -2.83 5.52 -9.72
N GLY A 157 -2.15 4.44 -9.34
CA GLY A 157 -0.77 4.15 -9.76
C GLY A 157 0.32 4.89 -8.99
N LEU A 158 0.00 5.50 -7.85
CA LEU A 158 1.02 6.05 -6.95
C LEU A 158 1.95 4.91 -6.50
N GLY A 159 3.27 5.17 -6.43
CA GLY A 159 4.20 4.23 -5.79
C GLY A 159 3.89 4.03 -4.30
N SER A 160 4.67 3.21 -3.60
CA SER A 160 4.45 3.01 -2.16
C SER A 160 4.52 4.35 -1.42
N THR A 161 3.60 4.50 -0.47
CA THR A 161 3.50 5.69 0.37
C THR A 161 4.31 5.53 1.64
N ARG A 162 4.65 6.67 2.24
CA ARG A 162 5.24 6.77 3.57
C ARG A 162 4.44 7.77 4.39
N HIS A 163 4.42 7.57 5.70
CA HIS A 163 3.96 8.61 6.61
C HIS A 163 4.83 9.86 6.46
N ILE A 164 4.22 11.04 6.46
CA ILE A 164 4.99 12.28 6.34
C ILE A 164 6.01 12.44 7.47
N GLU A 165 5.64 11.95 8.65
CA GLU A 165 6.45 11.94 9.86
C GLU A 165 7.61 10.94 9.79
N ALA A 166 7.63 10.06 8.77
CA ALA A 166 8.67 9.07 8.55
C ALA A 166 9.80 9.57 7.64
N GLY A 167 9.85 10.87 7.34
CA GLY A 167 10.77 11.50 6.40
C GLY A 167 10.00 12.07 5.22
N GLY A 168 10.09 13.38 5.00
CA GLY A 168 9.37 14.07 3.94
C GLY A 168 9.93 13.79 2.54
N PRO A 169 9.23 14.27 1.49
CA PRO A 169 9.71 14.21 0.12
C PRO A 169 11.14 14.75 -0.01
N ASN A 170 11.98 14.04 -0.77
CA ASN A 170 13.38 14.38 -1.03
C ASN A 170 14.26 14.58 0.22
N GLY A 171 13.94 13.94 1.35
CA GLY A 171 14.73 14.05 2.59
C GLY A 171 14.58 15.40 3.31
N ASN A 172 13.51 16.14 3.03
CA ASN A 172 13.29 17.43 3.68
C ASN A 172 12.89 17.24 5.16
N GLN A 173 13.84 17.54 6.05
CA GLN A 173 13.72 17.43 7.51
C GLN A 173 12.59 18.28 8.11
N ARG A 174 12.15 19.35 7.42
CA ARG A 174 11.06 20.20 7.93
C ARG A 174 9.73 19.46 8.02
N PHE A 175 9.54 18.38 7.26
CA PHE A 175 8.37 17.50 7.38
C PHE A 175 8.37 16.66 8.66
N LEU A 176 9.48 16.62 9.39
CA LEU A 176 9.55 15.97 10.70
C LEU A 176 9.09 16.90 11.83
N ASP A 177 8.85 18.18 11.57
CA ASP A 177 8.42 19.15 12.56
C ASP A 177 6.98 18.88 13.02
N ALA A 178 6.85 18.41 14.26
CA ALA A 178 5.58 18.02 14.86
C ALA A 178 4.64 19.21 15.14
N SER A 179 5.16 20.44 15.15
CA SER A 179 4.36 21.65 15.31
C SER A 179 3.60 22.04 14.05
N LEU A 180 4.02 21.52 12.89
CA LEU A 180 3.40 21.81 11.61
C LEU A 180 2.17 20.93 11.38
N ARG A 181 1.13 21.51 10.80
CA ARG A 181 -0.04 20.76 10.32
C ARG A 181 0.30 20.18 8.95
N LEU A 182 0.73 18.93 8.94
CA LEU A 182 1.20 18.23 7.74
C LEU A 182 0.20 17.15 7.27
N PRO A 183 0.27 16.75 5.99
CA PRO A 183 -0.60 15.70 5.46
C PRO A 183 -0.22 14.32 6.00
N ASP A 184 -1.13 13.34 6.00
CA ASP A 184 -0.84 12.01 6.55
C ASP A 184 0.30 11.26 5.82
N LEU A 185 0.28 11.29 4.49
CA LEU A 185 1.11 10.44 3.62
C LEU A 185 1.78 11.24 2.51
N TRP A 186 2.85 10.68 1.97
CA TRP A 186 3.37 11.06 0.65
C TRP A 186 3.89 9.85 -0.12
N GLY A 187 4.01 9.97 -1.44
CA GLY A 187 4.62 8.99 -2.32
C GLY A 187 5.04 9.61 -3.64
N THR A 188 5.70 8.87 -4.52
CA THR A 188 6.09 9.36 -5.85
C THR A 188 5.34 8.57 -6.91
N HIS A 189 4.62 9.28 -7.77
CA HIS A 189 3.97 8.66 -8.93
C HIS A 189 5.04 8.37 -9.99
N PRO A 190 5.01 7.24 -10.73
CA PRO A 190 6.07 6.90 -11.68
C PRO A 190 5.96 7.67 -13.01
N SER A 191 4.76 8.06 -13.43
CA SER A 191 4.55 8.79 -14.71
C SER A 191 3.38 9.80 -14.65
N PRO A 192 3.62 11.12 -14.56
CA PRO A 192 4.93 11.75 -14.43
C PRO A 192 5.61 11.38 -13.11
N ARG A 193 6.94 11.37 -13.07
CA ARG A 193 7.72 11.18 -11.84
C ARG A 193 7.56 12.38 -10.91
N LEU A 194 6.50 12.42 -10.10
CA LEU A 194 6.18 13.57 -9.25
C LEU A 194 5.72 13.15 -7.83
N PRO A 195 6.12 13.88 -6.77
CA PRO A 195 5.63 13.62 -5.42
C PRO A 195 4.15 13.98 -5.25
N TRP A 196 3.41 13.11 -4.59
CA TRP A 196 2.04 13.37 -4.16
C TRP A 196 2.01 13.50 -2.65
N LEU A 197 1.41 14.59 -2.17
CA LEU A 197 1.02 14.76 -0.78
C LEU A 197 -0.43 14.28 -0.64
N VAL A 198 -0.66 13.35 0.29
CA VAL A 198 -1.95 12.66 0.43
C VAL A 198 -2.46 12.84 1.86
N GLU A 199 -3.68 13.35 1.98
CA GLU A 199 -4.38 13.48 3.25
C GLU A 199 -5.60 12.57 3.27
N ALA A 200 -5.78 11.82 4.35
CA ALA A 200 -6.83 10.83 4.49
C ALA A 200 -7.85 11.24 5.55
N LYS A 201 -9.11 11.40 5.15
CA LYS A 201 -10.23 11.67 6.07
C LYS A 201 -11.28 10.59 5.93
N ALA A 202 -11.82 10.15 7.06
CA ALA A 202 -12.98 9.27 7.05
C ALA A 202 -13.91 9.49 8.24
N GLY A 203 -15.17 9.13 8.05
CA GLY A 203 -16.18 9.14 9.09
C GLY A 203 -17.59 9.16 8.56
N ARG A 204 -18.54 9.05 9.49
CA ARG A 204 -19.96 9.31 9.22
C ARG A 204 -20.11 10.77 8.84
N HIS A 205 -20.76 11.05 7.72
CA HIS A 205 -21.04 12.42 7.30
C HIS A 205 -19.79 13.33 7.29
N LEU A 206 -18.79 13.03 6.46
CA LEU A 206 -17.64 13.92 6.23
C LEU A 206 -18.10 15.32 5.81
N GLY A 207 -18.12 16.23 6.78
CA GLY A 207 -18.58 17.59 6.62
C GLY A 207 -17.51 18.55 6.10
N LYS A 208 -17.94 19.77 5.75
CA LYS A 208 -17.08 20.85 5.25
C LYS A 208 -15.91 21.18 6.18
N GLY A 209 -16.10 21.10 7.50
CA GLY A 209 -15.04 21.37 8.49
C GLY A 209 -13.85 20.42 8.33
N ARG A 210 -14.10 19.10 8.38
CA ARG A 210 -13.05 18.07 8.25
C ARG A 210 -12.30 18.12 6.92
N LEU A 211 -13.00 18.41 5.82
CA LEU A 211 -12.36 18.55 4.51
C LEU A 211 -11.49 19.81 4.42
N LYS A 212 -11.94 20.92 5.04
CA LYS A 212 -11.11 22.13 5.16
C LYS A 212 -9.88 21.89 6.03
N ASP A 213 -10.01 21.19 7.14
CA ASP A 213 -8.89 20.83 7.99
C ASP A 213 -7.85 19.98 7.23
N GLY A 214 -8.31 19.01 6.44
CA GLY A 214 -7.43 18.23 5.57
C GLY A 214 -6.74 19.08 4.50
N LYS A 215 -7.44 20.08 3.92
CA LYS A 215 -6.80 21.03 2.99
C LYS A 215 -5.73 21.87 3.67
N VAL A 216 -5.97 22.33 4.91
CA VAL A 216 -4.96 23.08 5.69
C VAL A 216 -3.71 22.25 5.90
N GLN A 217 -3.85 20.95 6.19
CA GLN A 217 -2.71 20.03 6.32
C GLN A 217 -1.94 19.87 5.00
N LEU A 218 -2.65 19.68 3.89
CA LEU A 218 -2.03 19.62 2.58
C LEU A 218 -1.28 20.91 2.22
N ASP A 219 -1.84 22.07 2.57
CA ASP A 219 -1.21 23.37 2.31
C ASP A 219 0.05 23.54 3.15
N GLY A 220 0.01 23.16 4.44
CA GLY A 220 1.19 23.15 5.29
C GLY A 220 2.31 22.26 4.73
N GLY A 221 1.99 21.11 4.14
CA GLY A 221 2.96 20.27 3.44
C GLY A 221 3.45 20.89 2.12
N SER A 222 2.55 21.48 1.34
CA SER A 222 2.87 22.14 0.06
C SER A 222 3.83 23.30 0.24
N ASP A 223 3.70 24.07 1.32
CA ASP A 223 4.59 25.19 1.67
C ASP A 223 6.04 24.75 1.92
N LEU A 224 6.27 23.46 2.19
CA LEU A 224 7.60 22.87 2.38
C LEU A 224 8.18 22.24 1.11
N MET A 225 7.40 22.12 0.03
CA MET A 225 7.84 21.43 -1.18
C MET A 225 8.81 22.29 -2.00
N THR A 226 9.90 21.69 -2.47
CA THR A 226 10.90 22.37 -3.33
C THR A 226 10.77 21.98 -4.81
N VAL A 227 9.86 21.06 -5.12
CA VAL A 227 9.62 20.54 -6.47
C VAL A 227 8.13 20.60 -6.83
N PRO A 228 7.79 20.58 -8.13
CA PRO A 228 6.41 20.41 -8.55
C PRO A 228 5.80 19.14 -7.96
N HIS A 229 4.57 19.23 -7.46
CA HIS A 229 3.93 18.13 -6.74
C HIS A 229 2.41 18.17 -6.92
N ARG A 230 1.71 17.18 -6.40
CA ARG A 230 0.24 17.12 -6.38
C ARG A 230 -0.27 17.00 -4.95
N GLN A 231 -1.35 17.71 -4.63
CA GLN A 231 -2.09 17.51 -3.40
C GLN A 231 -3.31 16.64 -3.69
N VAL A 232 -3.55 15.63 -2.85
CA VAL A 232 -4.70 14.72 -2.95
C VAL A 232 -5.35 14.59 -1.58
N LEU A 233 -6.60 15.05 -1.44
CA LEU A 233 -7.42 14.84 -0.25
C LEU A 233 -8.42 13.70 -0.51
N CYS A 234 -8.19 12.56 0.14
CA CYS A 234 -9.04 11.39 0.08
C CYS A 234 -10.05 11.41 1.23
N GLY A 235 -11.34 11.45 0.90
CA GLY A 235 -12.44 11.49 1.86
C GLY A 235 -13.34 10.25 1.79
N THR A 236 -13.26 9.35 2.76
CA THR A 236 -14.13 8.16 2.84
C THR A 236 -15.36 8.41 3.70
N SER A 237 -16.51 8.41 3.07
CA SER A 237 -17.79 8.69 3.71
C SER A 237 -18.53 7.40 4.09
N LEU A 238 -18.79 7.23 5.38
CA LEU A 238 -19.67 6.18 5.87
C LEU A 238 -21.15 6.61 5.85
N PRO A 239 -22.08 5.65 5.73
CA PRO A 239 -23.51 5.87 5.84
C PRO A 239 -23.91 6.60 7.13
N ASP A 240 -25.03 7.32 7.07
CA ASP A 240 -25.62 7.93 8.27
C ASP A 240 -26.16 6.88 9.24
N ARG A 241 -26.24 7.23 10.52
CA ARG A 241 -26.87 6.39 11.54
C ARG A 241 -28.30 5.98 11.18
N LYS A 242 -29.06 6.84 10.52
CA LYS A 242 -30.47 6.57 10.17
C LYS A 242 -30.65 5.78 8.87
N ARG A 243 -29.61 5.70 8.03
CA ARG A 243 -29.67 5.10 6.68
C ARG A 243 -28.61 4.03 6.46
N TRP A 244 -28.05 3.50 7.54
CA TRP A 244 -26.90 2.60 7.48
C TRP A 244 -27.19 1.29 6.75
N GLU A 245 -28.46 0.88 6.68
CA GLU A 245 -28.89 -0.30 5.94
C GLU A 245 -29.02 -0.05 4.43
N ASP A 246 -29.41 1.17 4.06
CA ASP A 246 -29.82 1.56 2.70
C ASP A 246 -28.73 2.31 1.91
N ASP A 247 -27.81 2.96 2.63
CA ASP A 247 -26.71 3.71 2.03
C ASP A 247 -25.39 2.93 2.18
N HIS A 248 -24.54 3.04 1.18
CA HIS A 248 -23.21 2.42 1.15
C HIS A 248 -22.11 3.46 1.35
N LEU A 249 -20.90 2.97 1.60
CA LEU A 249 -19.67 3.75 1.59
C LEU A 249 -19.45 4.37 0.20
N PHE A 250 -18.89 5.59 0.17
CA PHE A 250 -18.35 6.20 -1.03
C PHE A 250 -17.12 7.04 -0.70
N MET A 251 -16.34 7.39 -1.73
CA MET A 251 -15.15 8.22 -1.60
C MET A 251 -15.26 9.54 -2.36
N THR A 252 -14.49 10.52 -1.89
CA THR A 252 -14.16 11.74 -2.63
C THR A 252 -12.65 11.82 -2.81
N MET A 253 -12.20 12.20 -3.99
CA MET A 253 -10.81 12.59 -4.23
C MET A 253 -10.79 14.04 -4.71
N ASP A 254 -10.34 14.93 -3.83
CA ASP A 254 -10.10 16.33 -4.16
C ASP A 254 -8.63 16.48 -4.57
N THR A 255 -8.35 16.81 -5.83
CA THR A 255 -6.98 16.86 -6.36
C THR A 255 -6.64 18.22 -6.95
N THR A 256 -5.40 18.66 -6.77
CA THR A 256 -4.88 19.82 -7.51
C THR A 256 -4.37 19.41 -8.89
N SER A 257 -4.35 20.36 -9.83
CA SER A 257 -3.36 20.33 -10.91
C SER A 257 -1.95 20.33 -10.33
N ILE A 258 -0.93 20.04 -11.14
CA ILE A 258 0.47 20.09 -10.67
C ILE A 258 0.74 21.47 -10.06
N THR A 259 1.08 21.47 -8.77
CA THR A 259 1.37 22.66 -7.97
C THR A 259 2.86 22.99 -8.13
N PRO A 260 3.23 24.21 -8.56
CA PRO A 260 4.63 24.63 -8.58
C PRO A 260 5.16 24.79 -7.15
N PRO A 261 6.49 24.67 -6.92
CA PRO A 261 7.06 24.94 -5.61
C PRO A 261 6.86 26.42 -5.21
N PRO A 262 6.82 26.75 -3.90
CA PRO A 262 6.70 28.12 -3.42
C PRO A 262 7.91 28.97 -3.85
N PRO A 263 7.72 30.27 -4.11
CA PRO A 263 8.83 31.17 -4.43
C PRO A 263 9.80 31.28 -3.24
N GLY A 264 11.06 30.90 -3.46
CA GLY A 264 12.12 30.86 -2.44
C GLY A 264 12.64 29.46 -2.08
N GLY A 265 12.02 28.38 -2.58
CA GLY A 265 12.44 26.99 -2.34
C GLY A 265 13.62 26.49 -3.18
N ALA A 266 14.40 27.37 -3.81
CA ALA A 266 15.57 26.97 -4.60
C ALA A 266 16.71 26.51 -3.69
N LEU A 267 17.34 25.38 -4.02
CA LEU A 267 18.59 24.93 -3.41
C LEU A 267 19.65 26.05 -3.50
N PRO A 268 20.52 26.25 -2.49
CA PRO A 268 21.72 27.07 -2.68
C PRO A 268 22.58 26.41 -3.78
N PRO A 269 23.23 27.21 -4.64
CA PRO A 269 24.05 26.66 -5.72
C PRO A 269 25.17 25.79 -5.14
N LEU A 270 25.33 24.59 -5.69
CA LEU A 270 26.55 23.79 -5.55
C LEU A 270 27.74 24.70 -5.84
N GLY A 271 28.72 24.70 -4.93
CA GLY A 271 29.91 25.53 -5.00
C GLY A 271 30.66 25.41 -6.33
N PRO A 272 31.55 26.37 -6.63
CA PRO A 272 32.17 26.45 -7.95
C PRO A 272 32.96 25.17 -8.26
N PRO A 273 32.93 24.70 -9.51
CA PRO A 273 33.74 23.56 -9.94
C PRO A 273 35.23 23.90 -9.85
N PRO A 274 36.11 22.91 -9.56
CA PRO A 274 37.54 23.11 -9.61
C PRO A 274 37.99 23.46 -11.04
N ASP A 275 38.97 24.35 -11.10
CA ASP A 275 39.49 25.05 -12.28
C ASP A 275 39.77 24.16 -13.52
N GLY A 276 39.20 24.59 -14.65
CA GLY A 276 39.96 25.04 -15.83
C GLY A 276 41.00 24.10 -16.44
N GLY A 277 40.56 23.11 -17.21
CA GLY A 277 41.34 22.46 -18.27
C GLY A 277 40.65 22.66 -19.63
N SER A 278 41.18 23.59 -20.43
CA SER A 278 40.62 24.13 -21.67
C SER A 278 40.36 23.09 -22.78
N ALA A 279 39.15 23.12 -23.37
CA ALA A 279 38.92 22.70 -24.75
C ALA A 279 37.75 23.51 -25.37
N PRO A 280 37.77 23.83 -26.69
CA PRO A 280 36.95 24.88 -27.27
C PRO A 280 35.55 24.42 -27.65
N LEU A 281 34.56 25.27 -27.37
CA LEU A 281 33.17 25.16 -27.86
C LEU A 281 33.09 25.51 -29.37
N PRO A 282 32.27 24.81 -30.17
CA PRO A 282 31.77 25.35 -31.43
C PRO A 282 30.52 26.23 -31.21
N PRO A 283 30.21 27.15 -32.14
CA PRO A 283 29.23 28.21 -31.92
C PRO A 283 27.82 27.83 -32.38
N GLY A 284 26.82 28.27 -31.59
CA GLY A 284 25.59 28.89 -32.08
C GLY A 284 24.40 28.00 -32.48
N GLY A 285 23.25 28.27 -31.86
CA GLY A 285 21.93 27.95 -32.39
C GLY A 285 20.99 27.37 -31.33
N GLY A 286 20.09 28.19 -30.79
CA GLY A 286 19.24 27.85 -29.65
C GLY A 286 18.24 26.72 -29.89
N ASP A 287 17.87 26.05 -28.80
CA ASP A 287 16.54 25.47 -28.67
C ASP A 287 16.19 25.24 -27.19
N SER A 288 14.89 25.21 -26.94
CA SER A 288 14.24 25.03 -25.64
C SER A 288 14.86 23.88 -24.84
N GLY A 289 15.10 24.09 -23.54
CA GLY A 289 15.61 23.09 -22.60
C GLY A 289 14.62 21.94 -22.37
N ALA A 290 14.49 21.07 -23.37
CA ALA A 290 13.91 19.75 -23.24
C ALA A 290 14.85 18.89 -22.38
N LEU A 291 14.30 18.30 -21.33
CA LEU A 291 14.93 17.20 -20.62
C LEU A 291 15.39 16.13 -21.63
N PRO A 292 16.57 15.51 -21.43
CA PRO A 292 17.03 14.49 -22.36
C PRO A 292 15.99 13.37 -22.45
N PRO A 293 15.72 12.81 -23.64
CA PRO A 293 14.81 11.70 -23.78
C PRO A 293 15.39 10.52 -22.99
N LEU A 294 14.72 10.15 -21.89
CA LEU A 294 14.92 8.85 -21.27
C LEU A 294 14.66 7.81 -22.37
N GLY A 295 15.62 6.91 -22.55
CA GLY A 295 15.50 5.78 -23.46
C GLY A 295 14.24 4.95 -23.18
N PRO A 296 13.90 4.00 -24.06
CA PRO A 296 12.73 3.15 -23.85
C PRO A 296 12.80 2.50 -22.45
N PRO A 297 11.68 2.48 -21.70
CA PRO A 297 11.66 1.91 -20.36
C PRO A 297 12.08 0.42 -20.40
N PRO A 298 12.87 -0.06 -19.44
CA PRO A 298 13.38 -1.44 -19.42
C PRO A 298 12.28 -2.50 -19.20
N ASP A 299 12.62 -3.74 -19.55
CA ASP A 299 11.72 -4.86 -19.85
C ASP A 299 11.22 -5.68 -18.63
N GLY A 300 10.72 -5.07 -17.54
CA GLY A 300 10.09 -5.86 -16.46
C GLY A 300 9.75 -5.11 -15.17
N ALA A 301 8.68 -5.51 -14.45
CA ALA A 301 8.32 -4.91 -13.15
C ALA A 301 9.31 -5.30 -12.03
N GLU A 302 9.79 -6.55 -12.06
CA GLU A 302 10.83 -7.05 -11.14
C GLU A 302 12.20 -6.45 -11.49
N ASP A 303 12.48 -6.25 -12.77
CA ASP A 303 13.70 -5.58 -13.23
C ASP A 303 13.71 -4.09 -12.85
N HIS A 304 12.56 -3.43 -12.85
CA HIS A 304 12.44 -2.04 -12.37
C HIS A 304 12.73 -1.91 -10.86
N ILE A 305 12.27 -2.86 -10.03
CA ILE A 305 12.59 -2.89 -8.59
C ILE A 305 14.06 -3.27 -8.38
N ALA A 306 14.60 -4.22 -9.13
CA ALA A 306 15.98 -4.67 -9.00
C ALA A 306 17.01 -3.61 -9.43
N GLU A 307 16.66 -2.76 -10.41
CA GLU A 307 17.52 -1.72 -10.96
C GLU A 307 17.44 -0.39 -10.19
N ASP A 308 16.27 -0.01 -9.67
CA ASP A 308 16.10 1.18 -8.83
C ASP A 308 16.17 0.81 -7.34
N VAL A 309 17.34 1.03 -6.74
CA VAL A 309 17.59 0.77 -5.32
C VAL A 309 16.66 1.56 -4.39
N GLU A 310 16.20 2.75 -4.79
CA GLU A 310 15.23 3.52 -3.99
C GLU A 310 13.85 2.89 -4.05
N ALA A 311 13.45 2.38 -5.22
CA ALA A 311 12.21 1.63 -5.37
C ALA A 311 12.25 0.34 -4.54
N LEU A 312 13.35 -0.42 -4.59
CA LEU A 312 13.55 -1.61 -3.76
C LEU A 312 13.48 -1.29 -2.27
N LEU A 313 14.21 -0.27 -1.79
CA LEU A 313 14.18 0.12 -0.39
C LEU A 313 12.76 0.54 0.05
N THR A 314 12.04 1.23 -0.83
CA THR A 314 10.67 1.66 -0.59
C THR A 314 9.70 0.47 -0.50
N VAL A 315 9.84 -0.54 -1.36
CA VAL A 315 9.06 -1.79 -1.28
C VAL A 315 9.44 -2.62 -0.06
N ALA A 316 10.74 -2.76 0.24
CA ALA A 316 11.22 -3.47 1.42
C ALA A 316 10.67 -2.84 2.71
N ARG A 317 10.67 -1.51 2.82
CA ARG A 317 10.04 -0.80 3.96
C ARG A 317 8.54 -1.06 4.06
N SER A 318 7.81 -1.03 2.95
CA SER A 318 6.35 -1.25 2.97
C SER A 318 5.98 -2.69 3.33
N GLN A 319 6.88 -3.65 3.08
CA GLN A 319 6.67 -5.08 3.35
C GLN A 319 7.42 -5.58 4.60
N LEU A 320 8.20 -4.71 5.27
CA LEU A 320 8.99 -5.08 6.45
C LEU A 320 8.14 -5.66 7.58
N MET A 321 6.93 -5.12 7.80
CA MET A 321 6.02 -5.64 8.81
C MET A 321 5.50 -7.04 8.45
N ALA A 322 5.24 -7.31 7.17
CA ALA A 322 4.87 -8.65 6.70
C ALA A 322 6.03 -9.64 6.90
N TYR A 323 7.26 -9.22 6.59
CA TYR A 323 8.46 -9.99 6.88
C TYR A 323 8.56 -10.28 8.38
N GLN A 324 8.36 -9.27 9.25
CA GLN A 324 8.46 -9.45 10.70
C GLN A 324 7.40 -10.42 11.25
N ALA A 325 6.17 -10.35 10.72
CA ALA A 325 5.11 -11.30 11.07
C ALA A 325 5.48 -12.73 10.65
N ILE A 326 5.96 -12.93 9.42
CA ILE A 326 6.34 -14.25 8.91
C ILE A 326 7.59 -14.78 9.62
N ALA A 327 8.60 -13.95 9.88
CA ALA A 327 9.88 -14.39 10.44
C ALA A 327 9.83 -14.60 11.96
N PHE A 328 9.10 -13.75 12.70
CA PHE A 328 9.13 -13.73 14.17
C PHE A 328 7.76 -13.90 14.84
N GLY A 329 6.68 -13.79 14.08
CA GLY A 329 5.32 -13.82 14.62
C GLY A 329 4.77 -15.24 14.82
N ALA A 330 3.75 -15.33 15.68
CA ALA A 330 2.92 -16.52 15.81
C ALA A 330 1.94 -16.61 14.63
N VAL A 331 2.43 -17.08 13.48
CA VAL A 331 1.64 -17.30 12.26
C VAL A 331 1.27 -18.77 12.10
N GLU A 332 0.16 -19.03 11.43
CA GLU A 332 -0.34 -20.37 11.11
C GLU A 332 -0.03 -20.73 9.65
N ASP A 333 -0.09 -22.02 9.30
CA ASP A 333 -0.06 -22.50 7.90
C ASP A 333 1.08 -21.91 7.06
N LEU A 334 2.31 -21.95 7.59
CA LEU A 334 3.49 -21.46 6.89
C LEU A 334 3.86 -22.41 5.75
N ARG A 335 3.86 -21.92 4.51
CA ARG A 335 4.03 -22.75 3.32
C ARG A 335 4.63 -22.00 2.14
N LEU A 336 5.19 -22.75 1.20
CA LEU A 336 5.68 -22.23 -0.07
C LEU A 336 4.57 -22.29 -1.12
N ILE A 337 4.32 -21.15 -1.75
CA ILE A 337 3.33 -20.97 -2.80
C ILE A 337 4.07 -20.79 -4.13
N PRO A 338 3.93 -21.75 -5.07
CA PRO A 338 4.47 -21.59 -6.42
C PRO A 338 3.71 -20.52 -7.19
N VAL A 339 4.43 -19.57 -7.78
CA VAL A 339 3.86 -18.53 -8.66
C VAL A 339 4.69 -18.46 -9.94
N SER A 340 4.05 -18.35 -11.11
CA SER A 340 4.76 -18.34 -12.39
C SER A 340 5.74 -17.17 -12.50
N ARG A 341 6.97 -17.42 -12.96
CA ARG A 341 7.95 -16.35 -13.29
C ARG A 341 7.50 -15.49 -14.48
N ALA A 342 6.66 -16.02 -15.36
CA ALA A 342 6.12 -15.27 -16.51
C ALA A 342 5.11 -14.18 -16.10
N ARG A 343 4.74 -14.09 -14.81
CA ARG A 343 3.88 -13.02 -14.26
C ARG A 343 4.55 -11.64 -14.36
N SER A 344 5.86 -11.60 -14.13
CA SER A 344 6.65 -10.38 -13.91
C SER A 344 6.69 -9.48 -15.14
N ALA A 345 6.65 -10.09 -16.33
CA ALA A 345 6.61 -9.39 -17.60
C ALA A 345 5.25 -8.73 -17.90
N ARG A 346 4.15 -9.17 -17.25
CA ARG A 346 2.78 -8.70 -17.53
C ARG A 346 2.32 -7.58 -16.60
N PHE A 347 2.89 -7.47 -15.40
CA PHE A 347 2.47 -6.51 -14.36
C PHE A 347 3.32 -5.22 -14.31
N ARG A 348 4.04 -4.91 -15.40
CA ARG A 348 4.99 -3.78 -15.58
C ARG A 348 4.50 -2.41 -15.10
N HIS A 349 3.19 -2.18 -15.08
CA HIS A 349 2.60 -0.86 -14.81
C HIS A 349 1.67 -0.82 -13.59
N ARG A 350 1.55 -1.93 -12.84
CA ARG A 350 0.58 -2.08 -11.75
C ARG A 350 1.26 -2.21 -10.39
N THR A 351 2.28 -1.40 -10.13
CA THR A 351 2.96 -1.37 -8.83
C THR A 351 1.94 -1.10 -7.73
N GLY A 352 1.66 -2.10 -6.90
CA GLY A 352 0.72 -2.00 -5.77
C GLY A 352 -0.70 -2.53 -6.01
N SER A 353 -1.10 -2.85 -7.25
CA SER A 353 -2.34 -3.58 -7.49
C SER A 353 -2.07 -5.08 -7.47
N LEU A 354 -2.78 -5.81 -6.60
CA LEU A 354 -2.84 -7.26 -6.65
C LEU A 354 -3.53 -7.69 -7.94
N THR A 355 -2.98 -8.72 -8.56
CA THR A 355 -3.64 -9.46 -9.61
C THR A 355 -4.22 -10.74 -9.02
N PRO A 356 -5.53 -10.99 -9.18
CA PRO A 356 -6.14 -12.26 -8.80
C PRO A 356 -5.46 -13.45 -9.50
N VAL A 357 -4.99 -14.43 -8.74
CA VAL A 357 -4.33 -15.64 -9.26
C VAL A 357 -5.32 -16.50 -10.06
N GLU A 358 -6.62 -16.40 -9.77
CA GLU A 358 -7.70 -17.07 -10.51
C GLU A 358 -7.70 -16.66 -11.99
N ARG A 359 -7.11 -15.50 -12.31
CA ARG A 359 -6.96 -14.97 -13.68
C ARG A 359 -5.54 -15.09 -14.22
N ASP A 360 -4.61 -15.57 -13.40
CA ASP A 360 -3.22 -15.76 -13.80
C ASP A 360 -3.02 -17.16 -14.37
N GLU A 361 -3.41 -17.34 -15.63
CA GLU A 361 -3.37 -18.64 -16.32
C GLU A 361 -1.98 -19.32 -16.25
N PRO A 362 -0.84 -18.63 -16.46
CA PRO A 362 0.48 -19.24 -16.28
C PRO A 362 0.77 -19.76 -14.87
N THR A 363 0.28 -19.09 -13.82
CA THR A 363 0.44 -19.61 -12.45
C THR A 363 -0.43 -20.85 -12.23
N ARG A 364 -1.66 -20.85 -12.75
CA ARG A 364 -2.56 -22.00 -12.67
C ARG A 364 -1.99 -23.22 -13.41
N GLU A 365 -1.43 -23.02 -14.60
CA GLU A 365 -0.83 -24.09 -15.40
C GLU A 365 0.39 -24.72 -14.71
N ILE A 366 1.29 -23.88 -14.17
CA ILE A 366 2.47 -24.37 -13.44
C ILE A 366 2.04 -25.14 -12.19
N ARG A 367 1.07 -24.62 -11.41
CA ARG A 367 0.57 -25.32 -10.22
C ARG A 367 -0.08 -26.65 -10.57
N TYR A 368 -0.86 -26.72 -11.65
CA TYR A 368 -1.45 -27.97 -12.14
C TYR A 368 -0.36 -29.01 -12.47
N ARG A 369 0.69 -28.59 -13.19
CA ARG A 369 1.83 -29.45 -13.52
C ARG A 369 2.56 -29.95 -12.28
N LEU A 370 2.92 -29.04 -11.36
CA LEU A 370 3.60 -29.38 -10.10
C LEU A 370 2.78 -30.37 -9.26
N ARG A 371 1.44 -30.23 -9.28
CA ARG A 371 0.50 -31.17 -8.64
C ARG A 371 0.52 -32.55 -9.28
N SER A 372 0.49 -32.61 -10.62
CA SER A 372 0.59 -33.88 -11.34
C SER A 372 1.92 -34.62 -11.09
N GLU A 373 2.98 -33.86 -10.80
CA GLU A 373 4.32 -34.36 -10.50
C GLU A 373 4.57 -34.57 -9.01
N SER A 374 3.60 -34.25 -8.13
CA SER A 374 3.70 -34.36 -6.67
C SER A 374 4.93 -33.65 -6.06
N VAL A 375 5.22 -32.42 -6.51
CA VAL A 375 6.37 -31.63 -6.05
C VAL A 375 6.12 -30.99 -4.69
N THR A 376 6.54 -31.65 -3.61
CA THR A 376 6.31 -31.17 -2.23
C THR A 376 7.51 -30.43 -1.61
N GLY A 377 8.71 -30.56 -2.19
CA GLY A 377 9.95 -30.01 -1.63
C GLY A 377 10.49 -28.79 -2.38
N GLU A 378 11.12 -27.87 -1.65
CA GLU A 378 11.74 -26.65 -2.20
C GLU A 378 12.75 -26.98 -3.32
N ALA A 379 13.69 -27.91 -3.09
CA ALA A 379 14.74 -28.22 -4.06
C ALA A 379 14.17 -28.72 -5.40
N ALA A 380 13.09 -29.51 -5.35
CA ALA A 380 12.41 -30.01 -6.54
C ALA A 380 11.65 -28.90 -7.27
N LEU A 381 10.99 -27.99 -6.54
CA LEU A 381 10.35 -26.80 -7.10
C LEU A 381 11.38 -25.93 -7.85
N ARG A 382 12.53 -25.67 -7.23
CA ARG A 382 13.60 -24.84 -7.80
C ARG A 382 14.24 -25.44 -9.04
N ALA A 383 14.40 -26.77 -9.08
CA ALA A 383 15.00 -27.46 -10.21
C ALA A 383 14.22 -27.28 -11.53
N ARG A 384 12.93 -26.89 -11.46
CA ARG A 384 12.09 -26.62 -12.64
C ARG A 384 12.37 -25.25 -13.26
N GLY A 385 12.73 -24.25 -12.45
CA GLY A 385 13.16 -22.92 -12.91
C GLY A 385 12.08 -22.02 -13.52
N ASP A 386 10.83 -22.49 -13.67
CA ASP A 386 9.70 -21.75 -14.23
C ASP A 386 8.78 -21.12 -13.18
N ALA A 387 8.91 -21.53 -11.91
CA ALA A 387 8.22 -20.97 -10.76
C ALA A 387 9.14 -20.09 -9.88
N SER A 388 8.58 -19.01 -9.35
CA SER A 388 9.07 -18.33 -8.15
C SER A 388 8.38 -18.95 -6.94
N ASP A 389 9.10 -19.03 -5.84
CA ASP A 389 8.57 -19.53 -4.58
C ASP A 389 8.32 -18.37 -3.62
N PHE A 390 7.07 -18.27 -3.19
CA PHE A 390 6.61 -17.29 -2.22
C PHE A 390 6.45 -17.98 -0.89
N ILE A 391 7.00 -17.40 0.18
CA ILE A 391 6.61 -17.81 1.53
C ILE A 391 5.28 -17.14 1.85
N ALA A 392 4.32 -17.89 2.36
CA ALA A 392 3.05 -17.36 2.83
C ALA A 392 2.68 -17.96 4.18
N ALA A 393 2.02 -17.17 5.01
CA ALA A 393 1.51 -17.61 6.30
C ALA A 393 0.16 -16.97 6.60
N ARG A 394 -0.67 -17.71 7.32
CA ARG A 394 -1.98 -17.25 7.79
C ARG A 394 -1.80 -16.40 9.06
N LEU A 395 -2.45 -15.24 9.06
CA LEU A 395 -2.59 -14.41 10.25
C LEU A 395 -3.73 -14.97 11.13
N PRO A 396 -3.47 -15.33 12.39
CA PRO A 396 -4.48 -15.92 13.25
C PRO A 396 -5.70 -15.02 13.43
N GLY A 397 -6.89 -15.61 13.33
CA GLY A 397 -8.16 -14.93 13.61
C GLY A 397 -8.60 -13.88 12.60
N THR A 398 -7.86 -13.67 11.50
CA THR A 398 -8.26 -12.73 10.45
C THR A 398 -8.71 -13.42 9.16
N GLY A 399 -8.31 -14.67 8.88
CA GLY A 399 -8.59 -15.31 7.58
C GLY A 399 -7.74 -14.78 6.42
N VAL A 400 -6.77 -13.90 6.71
CA VAL A 400 -5.83 -13.34 5.73
C VAL A 400 -4.51 -14.10 5.76
N HIS A 401 -4.04 -14.48 4.59
CA HIS A 401 -2.70 -15.02 4.38
C HIS A 401 -1.84 -13.93 3.75
N LEU A 402 -0.66 -13.69 4.31
CA LEU A 402 0.32 -12.75 3.79
C LEU A 402 1.57 -13.51 3.34
N GLY A 403 2.17 -13.05 2.26
CA GLY A 403 3.39 -13.65 1.75
C GLY A 403 4.20 -12.70 0.88
N MET A 404 5.40 -13.16 0.55
CA MET A 404 6.32 -12.46 -0.31
C MET A 404 7.26 -13.45 -1.00
N SER A 405 7.87 -13.01 -2.10
CA SER A 405 8.90 -13.79 -2.76
C SER A 405 10.12 -13.96 -1.85
N ARG A 406 10.94 -14.95 -2.17
CA ARG A 406 12.25 -15.13 -1.57
C ARG A 406 13.15 -13.89 -1.65
N ARG A 407 13.19 -13.22 -2.81
CA ARG A 407 14.05 -12.06 -3.04
C ARG A 407 13.64 -10.89 -2.15
N LEU A 408 12.35 -10.60 -2.09
CA LEU A 408 11.84 -9.55 -1.22
C LEU A 408 11.99 -9.92 0.27
N PHE A 409 11.80 -11.19 0.64
CA PHE A 409 12.03 -11.65 2.00
C PHE A 409 13.48 -11.39 2.44
N ALA A 410 14.45 -11.77 1.61
CA ALA A 410 15.86 -11.52 1.85
C ALA A 410 16.22 -10.03 1.97
N ALA A 411 15.62 -9.19 1.11
CA ALA A 411 15.78 -7.74 1.19
C ALA A 411 15.24 -7.17 2.51
N CYS A 412 14.06 -7.64 2.95
CA CYS A 412 13.47 -7.26 4.24
C CYS A 412 14.30 -7.78 5.41
N ALA A 413 14.88 -8.98 5.32
CA ALA A 413 15.76 -9.52 6.34
C ALA A 413 17.01 -8.66 6.52
N ALA A 414 17.66 -8.26 5.42
CA ALA A 414 18.81 -7.35 5.45
C ALA A 414 18.44 -5.98 6.04
N LEU A 415 17.29 -5.41 5.63
CA LEU A 415 16.78 -4.16 6.20
C LEU A 415 16.54 -4.28 7.71
N HIS A 416 15.88 -5.35 8.15
CA HIS A 416 15.59 -5.59 9.55
C HIS A 416 16.88 -5.70 10.38
N GLN A 417 17.83 -6.52 9.92
CA GLN A 417 19.12 -6.71 10.59
C GLN A 417 19.82 -5.36 10.81
N ALA A 418 19.95 -4.56 9.75
CA ALA A 418 20.61 -3.26 9.82
C ALA A 418 19.87 -2.27 10.75
N GLN A 419 18.54 -2.32 10.81
CA GLN A 419 17.72 -1.50 11.71
C GLN A 419 17.79 -1.97 13.18
N SER A 420 17.92 -3.28 13.42
CA SER A 420 18.06 -3.85 14.76
C SER A 420 19.41 -3.51 15.38
N GLU A 421 20.46 -3.35 14.57
CA GLU A 421 21.80 -2.89 14.94
C GLU A 421 21.90 -1.37 15.18
N MET A 422 20.83 -0.61 14.91
CA MET A 422 20.82 0.82 15.27
C MET A 422 20.76 0.98 16.79
N PRO A 423 21.51 1.93 17.38
CA PRO A 423 21.44 2.24 18.81
C PRO A 423 19.99 2.41 19.25
N ALA A 424 19.65 1.95 20.45
CA ALA A 424 18.38 2.30 21.04
C ALA A 424 18.44 3.77 21.43
N SER A 425 17.48 4.59 20.99
CA SER A 425 17.19 5.82 21.73
C SER A 425 16.72 5.36 23.12
N GLU A 426 17.36 5.86 24.18
CA GLU A 426 17.21 5.36 25.57
C GLU A 426 15.77 5.40 26.10
N SER A 427 14.84 6.05 25.41
CA SER A 427 13.42 6.10 25.74
C SER A 427 12.58 5.66 24.54
N LEU A 428 12.48 4.34 24.32
CA LEU A 428 11.40 3.80 23.49
C LEU A 428 10.07 3.87 24.26
N PHE A 429 10.09 3.81 25.59
CA PHE A 429 8.90 3.95 26.44
C PHE A 429 8.95 5.28 27.19
N PRO A 430 7.80 5.96 27.42
CA PRO A 430 7.76 7.14 28.26
C PRO A 430 8.37 6.84 29.63
N PRO A 431 9.22 7.72 30.18
CA PRO A 431 9.84 7.51 31.48
C PRO A 431 8.82 7.71 32.62
N ASP A 432 7.80 6.85 32.75
CA ASP A 432 7.04 6.66 34.01
C ASP A 432 5.98 5.52 33.96
N LEU A 433 6.36 4.27 33.67
CA LEU A 433 5.49 3.12 33.98
C LEU A 433 5.51 2.73 35.48
N GLY A 434 6.26 3.46 36.31
CA GLY A 434 6.44 3.18 37.75
C GLY A 434 5.64 4.07 38.71
N ARG A 435 4.96 5.13 38.26
CA ARG A 435 4.16 6.01 39.14
C ARG A 435 2.66 5.70 39.05
N PRO A 436 2.00 5.25 40.15
CA PRO A 436 0.61 4.80 40.10
C PRO A 436 -0.47 5.88 39.87
N ARG A 437 -0.15 7.15 39.54
CA ARG A 437 -1.13 8.24 39.65
C ARG A 437 -1.10 9.38 38.63
N HIS A 438 -0.20 9.43 37.64
CA HIS A 438 -0.37 10.38 36.53
C HIS A 438 -0.97 9.67 35.32
N ARG A 439 -2.21 10.06 34.97
CA ARG A 439 -2.72 9.86 33.62
C ARG A 439 -1.80 10.66 32.70
N VAL A 440 -0.83 10.00 32.10
CA VAL A 440 -0.09 10.57 30.97
C VAL A 440 -1.15 10.93 29.93
N ASP A 441 -1.18 12.20 29.53
CA ASP A 441 -2.17 12.69 28.57
C ASP A 441 -1.96 11.99 27.21
N ASP A 442 -3.03 11.81 26.44
CA ASP A 442 -2.94 11.20 25.11
C ASP A 442 -2.12 12.09 24.17
N GLU A 443 -2.14 13.41 24.37
CA GLU A 443 -1.30 14.37 23.65
C GLU A 443 0.19 14.20 23.97
N GLU A 444 0.55 14.04 25.25
CA GLU A 444 1.93 13.78 25.68
C GLU A 444 2.47 12.46 25.13
N ARG A 445 1.63 11.40 25.09
CA ARG A 445 1.99 10.11 24.48
C ARG A 445 2.22 10.22 22.98
N GLU A 446 1.39 11.00 22.30
CA GLU A 446 1.53 11.23 20.87
C GLU A 446 2.80 12.04 20.57
N GLU A 447 3.07 13.10 21.33
CA GLU A 447 4.29 13.90 21.20
C GLU A 447 5.54 13.05 21.43
N PHE A 448 5.56 12.25 22.49
CA PHE A 448 6.65 11.31 22.74
C PHE A 448 6.85 10.33 21.57
N SER A 449 5.76 9.73 21.07
CA SER A 449 5.81 8.81 19.93
C SER A 449 6.39 9.48 18.68
N ARG A 450 6.07 10.76 18.43
CA ARG A 450 6.60 11.55 17.32
C ARG A 450 8.09 11.83 17.46
N VAL A 451 8.55 12.22 18.64
CA VAL A 451 9.99 12.45 18.91
C VAL A 451 10.79 11.16 18.69
N THR A 452 10.28 10.03 19.17
CA THR A 452 10.92 8.72 18.96
C THR A 452 10.98 8.33 17.48
N ARG A 453 9.92 8.56 16.71
CA ARG A 453 9.91 8.34 15.25
C ARG A 453 10.94 9.23 14.55
N ARG A 454 11.00 10.52 14.87
CA ARG A 454 11.96 11.47 14.29
C ARG A 454 13.40 11.00 14.51
N ALA A 455 13.78 10.77 15.76
CA ALA A 455 15.14 10.35 16.10
C ALA A 455 15.53 9.02 15.43
N TYR A 456 14.57 8.11 15.25
CA TYR A 456 14.80 6.86 14.53
C TYR A 456 15.11 7.09 13.05
N TYR A 457 14.32 7.92 12.35
CA TYR A 457 14.52 8.16 10.91
C TYR A 457 15.74 9.01 10.60
N GLU A 458 16.12 9.94 11.48
CA GLU A 458 17.40 10.66 11.40
C GLU A 458 18.58 9.67 11.38
N GLN A 459 18.58 8.70 12.30
CA GLN A 459 19.63 7.66 12.34
C GLN A 459 19.57 6.71 11.13
N GLU A 460 18.36 6.38 10.65
CA GLU A 460 18.20 5.53 9.47
C GLU A 460 18.78 6.23 8.22
N GLU A 461 18.54 7.54 8.10
CA GLU A 461 19.03 8.36 6.99
C GLU A 461 20.56 8.49 7.00
N GLU A 462 21.18 8.69 8.17
CA GLU A 462 22.64 8.68 8.34
C GLU A 462 23.28 7.36 7.84
N ARG A 463 22.59 6.24 8.03
CA ARG A 463 23.01 4.91 7.56
C ARG A 463 22.58 4.60 6.13
N GLY A 464 21.91 5.54 5.47
CA GLY A 464 21.25 5.35 4.18
C GLY A 464 22.09 4.66 3.10
N PRO A 465 23.36 5.02 2.87
CA PRO A 465 24.19 4.35 1.85
C PRO A 465 24.42 2.86 2.14
N ARG A 466 24.65 2.52 3.41
CA ARG A 466 24.87 1.12 3.82
C ARG A 466 23.57 0.32 3.75
N LEU A 467 22.45 0.89 4.21
CA LEU A 467 21.13 0.25 4.11
C LEU A 467 20.78 -0.12 2.67
N ARG A 468 21.02 0.80 1.73
CA ARG A 468 20.82 0.56 0.30
C ARG A 468 21.66 -0.58 -0.23
N ALA A 469 22.94 -0.63 0.16
CA ALA A 469 23.85 -1.70 -0.22
C ALA A 469 23.39 -3.06 0.34
N ASP A 470 23.06 -3.13 1.63
CA ASP A 470 22.64 -4.35 2.32
C ASP A 470 21.33 -4.90 1.73
N VAL A 471 20.33 -4.04 1.52
CA VAL A 471 19.04 -4.42 0.92
C VAL A 471 19.22 -4.90 -0.51
N ARG A 472 20.01 -4.20 -1.33
CA ARG A 472 20.30 -4.61 -2.71
C ARG A 472 21.02 -5.95 -2.76
N HIS A 473 22.01 -6.13 -1.88
CA HIS A 473 22.79 -7.36 -1.79
C HIS A 473 21.90 -8.55 -1.40
N GLY A 474 21.07 -8.39 -0.37
CA GLY A 474 20.10 -9.41 0.05
C GLY A 474 19.13 -9.79 -1.06
N PHE A 475 18.58 -8.81 -1.79
CA PHE A 475 17.68 -9.07 -2.92
C PHE A 475 18.36 -9.82 -4.09
N ALA A 476 19.62 -9.50 -4.36
CA ALA A 476 20.38 -10.08 -5.47
C ALA A 476 20.88 -11.51 -5.17
N GLN A 477 21.27 -11.79 -3.92
CA GLN A 477 21.79 -13.10 -3.51
C GLN A 477 20.72 -14.08 -3.02
N ALA A 478 19.45 -13.66 -2.96
CA ALA A 478 18.39 -14.48 -2.40
C ALA A 478 18.24 -15.86 -3.06
N ASP A 479 18.54 -15.96 -4.37
CA ASP A 479 18.50 -17.24 -5.09
C ASP A 479 19.63 -18.20 -4.66
N GLU A 480 20.67 -17.74 -3.96
CA GLU A 480 21.72 -18.62 -3.42
C GLU A 480 21.31 -19.28 -2.10
N TRP A 481 20.33 -18.72 -1.39
CA TRP A 481 19.88 -19.19 -0.07
C TRP A 481 18.65 -20.10 -0.18
N SER A 482 18.57 -21.12 0.67
CA SER A 482 17.36 -21.93 0.85
C SER A 482 16.39 -21.26 1.83
N TRP A 483 15.13 -21.70 1.88
CA TRP A 483 14.22 -21.23 2.95
C TRP A 483 14.67 -21.68 4.33
N SER A 484 15.36 -22.81 4.45
CA SER A 484 15.98 -23.21 5.72
C SER A 484 17.08 -22.26 6.18
N ASP A 485 17.78 -21.60 5.25
CA ASP A 485 18.77 -20.57 5.59
C ASP A 485 18.10 -19.26 6.01
N LEU A 486 17.02 -18.88 5.32
CA LEU A 486 16.27 -17.64 5.56
C LEU A 486 15.34 -17.72 6.79
N LEU A 487 14.83 -18.90 7.12
CA LEU A 487 13.91 -19.17 8.23
C LEU A 487 14.42 -20.36 9.05
N PRO A 488 15.57 -20.21 9.75
CA PRO A 488 16.17 -21.31 10.48
C PRO A 488 15.22 -21.86 11.54
N GLY A 489 15.09 -23.19 11.59
CA GLY A 489 14.25 -23.89 12.56
C GLY A 489 12.76 -23.93 12.23
N ARG A 490 12.32 -23.38 11.08
CA ARG A 490 10.94 -23.52 10.60
C ARG A 490 10.88 -24.49 9.42
N GLN A 491 10.00 -25.48 9.51
CA GLN A 491 9.71 -26.35 8.38
C GLN A 491 8.70 -25.67 7.46
N VAL A 492 8.96 -25.72 6.16
CA VAL A 492 8.11 -25.18 5.10
C VAL A 492 7.95 -26.22 4.02
N GLU A 493 6.72 -26.44 3.58
CA GLU A 493 6.41 -27.37 2.50
C GLU A 493 5.79 -26.61 1.33
N VAL A 494 5.95 -27.16 0.12
CA VAL A 494 5.30 -26.61 -1.06
C VAL A 494 3.82 -26.97 -1.01
N SER A 495 2.96 -25.94 -0.92
CA SER A 495 1.53 -26.10 -1.04
C SER A 495 1.14 -26.17 -2.51
N LEU A 496 0.54 -27.29 -2.87
CA LEU A 496 -0.02 -27.55 -4.19
C LEU A 496 -1.56 -27.64 -4.16
N GLU A 497 -2.17 -27.20 -3.05
CA GLU A 497 -3.61 -27.20 -2.90
C GLU A 497 -4.27 -26.43 -4.05
N ASP A 498 -5.40 -26.95 -4.51
CA ASP A 498 -6.20 -26.21 -5.47
C ASP A 498 -6.81 -24.99 -4.79
N SER A 499 -6.78 -23.83 -5.44
CA SER A 499 -7.43 -22.62 -4.91
C SER A 499 -8.92 -22.85 -4.68
N GLU A 500 -9.58 -23.62 -5.56
CA GLU A 500 -10.99 -23.98 -5.40
C GLU A 500 -11.24 -24.94 -4.22
N ALA A 501 -10.30 -25.86 -3.96
CA ALA A 501 -10.42 -26.83 -2.86
C ALA A 501 -10.05 -26.22 -1.50
N SER A 502 -9.04 -25.34 -1.48
CA SER A 502 -8.58 -24.60 -0.31
C SER A 502 -9.52 -23.47 0.09
N GLN A 503 -10.51 -23.16 -0.74
CA GLN A 503 -11.44 -22.06 -0.54
C GLN A 503 -10.77 -20.70 -0.34
N LEU A 504 -9.62 -20.48 -0.99
CA LEU A 504 -8.83 -19.26 -0.91
C LEU A 504 -8.94 -18.44 -2.18
N LEU A 505 -9.16 -17.13 -2.00
CA LEU A 505 -9.05 -16.14 -3.06
C LEU A 505 -7.66 -15.51 -2.99
N GLU A 506 -6.82 -15.81 -3.97
CA GLU A 506 -5.39 -15.47 -3.95
C GLU A 506 -5.07 -14.29 -4.87
N GLY A 507 -4.17 -13.42 -4.46
CA GLY A 507 -3.72 -12.28 -5.25
C GLY A 507 -2.21 -12.09 -5.11
N THR A 508 -1.57 -11.68 -6.20
CA THR A 508 -0.12 -11.43 -6.22
C THR A 508 0.21 -10.08 -6.84
N THR A 509 1.26 -9.45 -6.34
CA THR A 509 2.02 -8.48 -7.12
C THR A 509 3.23 -9.19 -7.73
N ALA A 510 4.23 -8.43 -8.21
CA ALA A 510 5.51 -9.00 -8.60
C ALA A 510 6.18 -9.75 -7.43
N GLU A 511 6.15 -9.18 -6.22
CA GLU A 511 6.96 -9.64 -5.09
C GLU A 511 6.15 -9.95 -3.82
N THR A 512 4.86 -9.62 -3.79
CA THR A 512 3.97 -9.86 -2.64
C THR A 512 2.85 -10.82 -2.97
N TYR A 513 2.38 -11.54 -1.95
CA TYR A 513 1.26 -12.47 -2.01
C TYR A 513 0.26 -12.12 -0.92
N LEU A 514 -1.03 -12.18 -1.24
CA LEU A 514 -2.11 -12.07 -0.27
C LEU A 514 -3.23 -13.03 -0.66
N ALA A 515 -3.76 -13.78 0.30
CA ALA A 515 -4.97 -14.56 0.09
C ALA A 515 -5.97 -14.34 1.22
N ILE A 516 -7.24 -14.56 0.92
CA ILE A 516 -8.34 -14.48 1.88
C ILE A 516 -9.21 -15.72 1.79
N GLU A 517 -9.76 -16.16 2.92
CA GLU A 517 -10.70 -17.27 2.96
C GLU A 517 -12.08 -16.89 2.41
N HIS A 518 -12.78 -17.81 1.76
CA HIS A 518 -14.18 -17.58 1.35
C HIS A 518 -15.15 -17.43 2.54
N THR A 519 -14.77 -17.89 3.72
CA THR A 519 -15.50 -17.78 4.99
C THR A 519 -15.39 -16.41 5.63
N GLU A 520 -14.59 -15.51 5.06
CA GLU A 520 -14.44 -14.12 5.48
C GLU A 520 -15.81 -13.46 5.77
N PRO A 521 -16.00 -12.85 6.96
CA PRO A 521 -17.29 -12.31 7.38
C PRO A 521 -17.89 -11.30 6.39
N VAL A 522 -17.04 -10.53 5.72
CA VAL A 522 -17.46 -9.53 4.71
C VAL A 522 -18.05 -10.20 3.47
N LEU A 523 -17.53 -11.37 3.09
CA LEU A 523 -17.99 -12.17 1.94
C LEU A 523 -19.22 -13.01 2.28
N ALA A 524 -19.30 -13.54 3.51
CA ALA A 524 -20.42 -14.37 3.97
C ALA A 524 -21.79 -13.67 3.80
N ASN A 525 -21.85 -12.37 4.11
CA ASN A 525 -23.08 -11.57 3.98
C ASN A 525 -23.55 -11.37 2.53
N ALA A 526 -22.68 -11.56 1.52
CA ALA A 526 -23.07 -11.48 0.12
C ALA A 526 -23.74 -12.77 -0.40
N ARG A 527 -23.60 -13.89 0.34
CA ARG A 527 -24.15 -15.20 -0.03
C ARG A 527 -25.60 -15.39 0.40
N GLU A 528 -26.13 -14.59 1.33
CA GLU A 528 -27.47 -14.78 1.89
C GLU A 528 -28.50 -13.74 1.41
N ARG A 529 -29.37 -14.20 0.50
CA ARG A 529 -30.83 -14.01 0.43
C ARG A 529 -31.26 -14.68 -0.89
N ARG A 530 -31.45 -16.00 -0.85
CA ARG A 530 -32.30 -16.72 -1.83
C ARG A 530 -33.67 -16.89 -1.20
#